data_AF-A0A3D3EMP4-F1
#
_entry.id   AF-A0A3D3EMP4-F1
#
_cell.length_a   1.000
_cell.length_b   1.000
_cell.length_c   1.000
_cell.angle_alpha   90.00
_cell.angle_beta   90.00
_cell.angle_gamma   90.00
#
_symmetry.space_group_name_H-M   'P 1'
#
loop_
_entity.id
_entity.type
_entity.pdbx_description
1 polymer ?
#
loop_
_entity_poly.entity_id
_entity_poly.type
_entity_poly.pdbx_seq_one_letter_code
_entity_poly.pdbx_strand_id
1 'polypeptide(L)'
;ANGRGFQYPIPTYSITKDFDWSDTENNRLLFEMTAKYGTPYFSNYINSDMEPSDVRSMCCRLRLDLRELRKKTGGFFGSGESTGSVGVVTINMPRIAYLSANEEEFFTRLDRMMDISARSLKVKRNVITKLLSEGLYPYT
;
A
#
# COMPACT_ATOMS: atom_id res chain seq x y z
N ALA A 1 9.82 24.73 -16.14
CA ALA A 1 9.11 24.58 -14.85
C ALA A 1 9.60 25.68 -13.91
N ASN A 2 8.74 26.62 -13.51
CA ASN A 2 9.09 27.83 -12.73
C ASN A 2 9.42 27.49 -11.26
N GLY A 3 10.40 26.63 -11.00
CA GLY A 3 10.79 26.19 -9.66
C GLY A 3 9.81 25.24 -8.97
N ARG A 4 8.75 24.78 -9.66
CA ARG A 4 7.83 23.74 -9.15
C ARG A 4 8.49 22.37 -9.28
N GLY A 5 8.47 21.59 -8.20
CA GLY A 5 8.91 20.20 -8.20
C GLY A 5 8.06 19.31 -9.11
N PHE A 6 8.62 18.18 -9.54
CA PHE A 6 7.89 17.17 -10.29
C PHE A 6 7.05 16.32 -9.33
N GLN A 7 5.83 16.00 -9.73
CA GLN A 7 4.91 15.20 -8.92
C GLN A 7 5.26 13.70 -8.95
N TYR A 8 5.97 13.25 -9.99
CA TYR A 8 6.37 11.86 -10.19
C TYR A 8 7.78 11.75 -10.80
N PRO A 9 8.50 10.65 -10.53
CA PRO A 9 8.17 9.59 -9.56
C PRO A 9 8.23 10.12 -8.12
N ILE A 10 7.49 9.50 -7.20
CA ILE A 10 7.56 9.83 -5.77
C ILE A 10 8.70 9.00 -5.17
N PRO A 11 9.86 9.59 -4.87
CA PRO A 11 10.95 8.84 -4.26
C PRO A 11 10.54 8.49 -2.82
N THR A 12 10.90 7.29 -2.38
CA THR A 12 10.65 6.84 -1.00
C THR A 12 11.94 6.27 -0.42
N TYR A 13 12.38 6.83 0.71
CA TYR A 13 13.57 6.38 1.42
C TYR A 13 13.16 5.59 2.66
N SER A 14 13.78 4.44 2.88
CA SER A 14 13.55 3.62 4.07
C SER A 14 14.42 4.13 5.21
N ILE A 15 13.80 4.44 6.35
CA ILE A 15 14.49 4.77 7.59
C ILE A 15 14.51 3.51 8.45
N THR A 16 15.68 2.89 8.57
CA THR A 16 15.95 1.74 9.43
C THR A 16 16.66 2.17 10.71
N LYS A 17 16.92 1.22 11.63
CA LYS A 17 17.73 1.47 12.82
C LYS A 17 19.17 1.88 12.48
N ASP A 18 19.67 1.43 11.34
CA ASP A 18 21.02 1.71 10.84
C ASP A 18 21.07 2.95 9.92
N PHE A 19 19.98 3.71 9.84
CA PHE A 19 19.97 4.94 9.04
C PHE A 19 21.02 5.91 9.60
N ASP A 20 21.95 6.34 8.73
CA ASP A 20 22.99 7.29 9.12
C ASP A 20 22.38 8.67 9.31
N TRP A 21 22.28 9.12 10.56
CA TRP A 21 21.77 10.44 10.95
C TRP A 21 22.86 11.52 11.03
N SER A 22 24.11 11.18 10.71
CA SER A 22 25.21 12.13 10.77
C SER A 22 25.08 13.24 9.73
N ASP A 23 25.78 14.35 9.98
CA ASP A 23 25.74 15.54 9.13
C ASP A 23 26.58 15.36 7.86
N THR A 24 26.10 14.49 6.97
CA THR A 24 26.67 14.25 5.65
C THR A 24 26.04 15.17 4.60
N GLU A 25 26.78 15.44 3.53
CA GLU A 25 26.26 16.24 2.41
C GLU A 25 24.98 15.63 1.81
N ASN A 26 24.91 14.30 1.69
CA ASN A 26 23.73 13.61 1.21
C ASN A 26 22.51 13.84 2.11
N ASN A 27 22.69 13.81 3.44
CA ASN A 27 21.60 14.08 4.37
C ASN A 27 21.14 15.54 4.30
N ARG A 28 22.07 16.50 4.19
CA ARG A 28 21.72 17.91 4.01
C ARG A 28 20.87 18.12 2.77
N LEU A 29 21.30 17.59 1.63
CA LEU A 29 20.56 17.69 0.37
C LEU A 29 19.18 17.01 0.45
N LEU A 30 19.11 15.83 1.08
CA LEU A 30 17.86 15.09 1.27
C LEU A 30 16.85 15.89 2.09
N PHE A 31 17.27 16.45 3.23
CA PHE A 31 16.39 17.21 4.11
C PHE A 31 16.08 18.61 3.58
N GLU A 32 17.00 19.28 2.88
CA GLU A 32 16.73 20.55 2.21
C GLU A 32 15.66 20.38 1.11
N MET A 33 15.82 19.35 0.27
CA MET A 33 14.82 19.00 -0.74
C MET A 33 13.46 18.68 -0.11
N THR A 34 13.46 17.91 0.98
CA THR A 34 12.25 17.56 1.73
C THR A 34 11.54 18.79 2.27
N ALA A 35 12.27 19.70 2.92
CA ALA A 35 11.71 20.91 3.50
C ALA A 35 11.15 21.86 2.44
N LYS A 36 11.81 21.93 1.27
CA LYS A 36 11.44 22.84 0.19
C LYS A 36 10.27 22.33 -0.66
N TYR A 37 10.18 21.02 -0.89
CA TYR A 37 9.27 20.45 -1.88
C TYR A 37 8.31 19.38 -1.33
N GLY A 38 8.43 18.99 -0.06
CA GLY A 38 7.59 17.94 0.55
C GLY A 38 7.84 16.54 -0.01
N THR A 39 8.98 16.33 -0.69
CA THR A 39 9.42 15.08 -1.28
C THR A 39 10.90 14.89 -0.94
N PRO A 40 11.34 13.66 -0.59
CA PRO A 40 10.70 12.38 -0.79
C PRO A 40 9.82 11.94 0.37
N TYR A 41 9.15 10.80 0.22
CA TYR A 41 8.48 10.13 1.33
C TYR A 41 9.49 9.29 2.13
N PHE A 42 9.19 9.09 3.42
CA PHE A 42 10.00 8.26 4.30
C PHE A 42 9.17 7.07 4.79
N SER A 43 9.69 5.87 4.57
CA SER A 43 9.13 4.64 5.14
C SER A 43 9.88 4.32 6.43
N ASN A 44 9.23 4.56 7.57
CA ASN A 44 9.81 4.30 8.89
C ASN A 44 9.72 2.80 9.26
N TYR A 45 10.86 2.19 9.55
CA TYR A 45 11.03 0.81 10.02
C TYR A 45 11.65 0.71 11.43
N ILE A 46 12.01 1.84 12.08
CA ILE A 46 12.70 1.86 13.38
C ILE A 46 11.90 1.10 14.46
N ASN A 47 10.58 1.29 14.46
CA ASN A 47 9.65 0.71 15.44
C ASN A 47 8.86 -0.48 14.88
N SER A 48 9.34 -1.13 13.81
CA SER A 48 8.68 -2.31 13.25
C SER A 48 9.61 -3.51 13.26
N ASP A 49 9.05 -4.69 13.47
CA ASP A 49 9.74 -5.98 13.24
C ASP A 49 9.83 -6.35 11.74
N MET A 50 9.74 -5.34 10.86
CA MET A 50 9.76 -5.50 9.41
C MET A 50 11.04 -4.89 8.86
N GLU A 51 11.66 -5.58 7.91
CA GLU A 51 12.78 -5.05 7.14
C GLU A 51 12.28 -4.36 5.87
N PRO A 52 13.06 -3.43 5.28
CA PRO A 52 12.71 -2.80 4.00
C PRO A 52 12.43 -3.81 2.87
N SER A 53 13.01 -5.01 2.96
CA SER A 53 12.80 -6.09 2.00
C SER A 53 11.47 -6.84 2.20
N ASP A 54 10.80 -6.69 3.34
CA ASP A 54 9.55 -7.39 3.68
C ASP A 54 8.31 -6.70 3.10
N VAL A 55 8.42 -5.42 2.71
CA VAL A 55 7.29 -4.63 2.26
C VAL A 55 7.61 -3.93 0.95
N ARG A 56 6.74 -4.12 -0.05
CA ARG A 56 6.74 -3.31 -1.27
C ARG A 56 5.58 -2.33 -1.22
N SER A 57 5.88 -1.05 -1.47
CA SER A 57 4.85 -0.02 -1.64
C SER A 57 4.31 -0.08 -3.06
N MET A 58 3.07 -0.51 -3.20
CA MET A 58 2.35 -0.51 -4.47
C MET A 58 1.65 0.84 -4.64
N CYS A 59 2.41 1.86 -5.04
CA CYS A 59 1.98 3.26 -5.13
C CYS A 59 1.69 3.90 -3.75
N CYS A 60 0.65 4.75 -3.64
CA CYS A 60 0.55 5.78 -2.61
C CYS A 60 0.60 5.31 -1.14
N ARG A 61 0.07 4.12 -0.81
CA ARG A 61 0.12 3.59 0.57
C ARG A 61 -0.13 2.08 0.69
N LEU A 62 -0.46 1.39 -0.39
CA LEU A 62 -0.72 -0.05 -0.34
C LEU A 62 0.58 -0.79 -0.03
N ARG A 63 0.64 -1.43 1.14
CA ARG A 63 1.79 -2.22 1.59
C ARG A 63 1.44 -3.70 1.45
N LEU A 64 2.17 -4.40 0.59
CA LEU A 64 2.12 -5.86 0.52
C LEU A 64 3.12 -6.42 1.54
N ASP A 65 2.65 -7.25 2.47
CA ASP A 65 3.53 -8.05 3.32
C ASP A 65 4.04 -9.25 2.50
N LEU A 66 5.33 -9.21 2.14
CA LEU A 66 5.94 -10.26 1.33
C LEU A 66 6.10 -11.57 2.11
N ARG A 67 6.04 -11.57 3.44
CA ARG A 67 6.12 -12.79 4.26
C ARG A 67 4.91 -13.70 4.02
N GLU A 68 3.74 -13.09 3.83
CA GLU A 68 2.50 -13.81 3.50
C GLU A 68 2.48 -14.31 2.03
N LEU A 69 3.22 -13.67 1.13
CA LEU A 69 3.36 -14.09 -0.27
C LEU A 69 4.42 -15.19 -0.45
N ARG A 70 5.52 -15.15 0.30
CA ARG A 70 6.55 -16.22 0.33
C ARG A 70 5.94 -17.56 0.74
N LYS A 71 5.01 -17.55 1.71
CA LYS A 71 4.29 -18.76 2.14
C LYS A 71 3.42 -19.39 1.06
N LYS A 72 3.04 -18.65 0.01
CA LYS A 72 2.15 -19.13 -1.07
C LYS A 72 2.86 -19.56 -2.35
N THR A 73 4.16 -19.30 -2.49
CA THR A 73 4.89 -19.53 -3.76
C THR A 73 6.31 -20.01 -3.48
N GLY A 74 6.54 -21.33 -3.63
CA GLY A 74 7.84 -21.97 -3.43
C GLY A 74 8.78 -21.82 -4.63
N GLY A 75 9.25 -20.60 -4.92
CA GLY A 75 10.21 -20.32 -5.99
C GLY A 75 11.26 -19.29 -5.60
N PHE A 76 12.49 -19.44 -6.13
CA PHE A 76 13.66 -18.60 -5.85
C PHE A 76 13.49 -17.12 -6.26
N PHE A 77 12.54 -16.83 -7.15
CA PHE A 77 12.12 -15.47 -7.53
C PHE A 77 10.74 -15.22 -6.92
N GLY A 78 10.71 -14.41 -5.86
CA GLY A 78 9.49 -14.17 -5.09
C GLY A 78 8.41 -13.45 -5.89
N SER A 79 7.16 -13.85 -5.71
CA SER A 79 5.95 -13.28 -6.32
C SER A 79 5.70 -11.80 -5.99
N GLY A 80 6.54 -11.16 -5.17
CA GLY A 80 6.40 -9.77 -4.73
C GLY A 80 6.45 -8.73 -5.86
N GLU A 81 7.13 -9.01 -6.98
CA GLU A 81 7.24 -8.07 -8.10
C GLU A 81 6.02 -8.09 -9.03
N SER A 82 5.30 -9.22 -9.08
CA SER A 82 4.10 -9.41 -9.91
C SER A 82 2.80 -9.43 -9.08
N THR A 83 2.85 -8.98 -7.82
CA THR A 83 1.68 -8.91 -6.95
C THR A 83 1.15 -7.49 -6.86
N GLY A 84 -0.15 -7.32 -7.08
CA GLY A 84 -0.86 -6.06 -6.89
C GLY A 84 -2.22 -6.25 -6.24
N SER A 85 -2.96 -5.16 -6.06
CA SER A 85 -4.35 -5.23 -5.57
C SER A 85 -5.33 -5.36 -6.74
N VAL A 86 -6.27 -6.30 -6.62
CA VAL A 86 -7.40 -6.46 -7.55
C VAL A 86 -8.40 -5.29 -7.45
N GLY A 87 -8.42 -4.59 -6.31
CA GLY A 87 -9.33 -3.48 -6.06
C GLY A 87 -9.37 -3.07 -4.58
N VAL A 88 -9.97 -1.90 -4.34
CA VAL A 88 -10.19 -1.35 -3.00
C VAL A 88 -11.66 -0.97 -2.87
N VAL A 89 -12.26 -1.30 -1.73
CA VAL A 89 -13.59 -0.82 -1.33
C VAL A 89 -13.41 -0.08 -0.01
N THR A 90 -13.86 1.17 0.05
CA THR A 90 -13.77 2.00 1.26
C THR A 90 -15.13 2.04 1.94
N ILE A 91 -15.17 1.64 3.21
CA ILE A 91 -16.39 1.70 4.02
C ILE A 91 -16.48 3.06 4.71
N ASN A 92 -17.63 3.72 4.57
CA ASN A 92 -17.90 5.00 5.23
C ASN A 92 -18.28 4.75 6.70
N MET A 93 -17.27 4.60 7.56
CA MET A 93 -17.47 4.39 9.00
C MET A 93 -18.25 5.52 9.69
N PRO A 94 -18.00 6.82 9.41
CA PRO A 94 -18.79 7.90 10.00
C PRO A 94 -20.29 7.78 9.72
N ARG A 95 -20.68 7.35 8.51
CA ARG A 95 -22.08 7.11 8.18
C ARG A 95 -22.68 5.96 8.99
N ILE A 96 -21.93 4.88 9.19
CA ILE A 96 -22.38 3.75 10.02
C ILE A 96 -22.61 4.23 11.45
N ALA A 97 -21.65 4.96 12.02
CA ALA A 97 -21.76 5.52 13.36
C ALA A 97 -22.96 6.48 13.49
N TYR A 98 -23.18 7.35 12.51
CA TYR A 98 -24.34 8.26 12.50
C TYR A 98 -25.70 7.53 12.49
N LEU A 99 -25.76 6.35 11.86
CA LEU A 99 -26.99 5.57 11.72
C LEU A 99 -27.22 4.58 12.88
N SER A 100 -26.26 4.41 13.77
CA SER A 100 -26.31 3.45 14.87
C SER A 100 -26.70 4.13 16.17
N ALA A 101 -27.64 3.54 16.90
CA ALA A 101 -28.01 4.01 18.23
C ALA A 101 -27.00 3.60 19.31
N ASN A 102 -26.26 2.52 19.08
CA ASN A 102 -25.29 1.96 20.02
C ASN A 102 -24.17 1.17 19.29
N GLU A 103 -23.20 0.70 20.07
CA GLU A 103 -22.04 -0.05 19.58
C GLU A 103 -22.42 -1.38 18.90
N GLU A 104 -23.38 -2.12 19.45
CA GLU A 104 -23.84 -3.40 18.88
C GLU A 104 -24.44 -3.20 17.49
N GLU A 105 -25.26 -2.16 17.31
CA GLU A 105 -25.84 -1.82 16.01
C GLU A 105 -24.77 -1.35 15.02
N PHE A 106 -23.76 -0.60 15.48
CA PHE A 106 -22.60 -0.22 14.67
C PHE A 106 -21.89 -1.42 14.10
N PHE A 107 -21.53 -2.40 14.95
CA PHE A 107 -20.85 -3.60 14.49
C PHE A 107 -21.73 -4.46 13.58
N THR A 108 -23.04 -4.57 13.87
CA THR A 108 -23.98 -5.28 12.98
C THR A 108 -24.03 -4.66 11.59
N ARG A 109 -24.09 -3.33 11.49
CA ARG A 109 -24.10 -2.62 10.21
C ARG A 109 -22.75 -2.72 9.50
N LEU A 110 -21.65 -2.62 10.24
CA LEU A 110 -20.29 -2.77 9.71
C LEU A 110 -20.08 -4.16 9.13
N ASP A 111 -20.49 -5.21 9.83
CA ASP A 111 -20.38 -6.61 9.39
C ASP A 111 -21.09 -6.82 8.04
N ARG A 112 -22.34 -6.35 7.93
CA ARG A 112 -23.07 -6.36 6.67
C ARG A 112 -22.32 -5.62 5.54
N MET A 113 -21.71 -4.47 5.83
CA MET A 113 -20.94 -3.72 4.82
C MET A 113 -19.65 -4.43 4.42
N MET A 114 -18.98 -5.10 5.36
CA MET A 114 -17.80 -5.93 5.12
C MET A 114 -18.14 -7.10 4.20
N ASP A 115 -19.25 -7.80 4.45
CA ASP A 115 -19.74 -8.90 3.60
C ASP A 115 -20.04 -8.47 2.17
N ILE A 116 -20.70 -7.34 2.00
CA ILE A 116 -20.98 -6.77 0.67
C ILE A 116 -19.66 -6.41 -0.04
N SER A 117 -18.72 -5.80 0.69
CA SER A 117 -17.41 -5.41 0.16
C SER A 117 -16.60 -6.63 -0.29
N ALA A 118 -16.59 -7.70 0.51
CA ALA A 118 -15.92 -8.96 0.18
C ALA A 118 -16.52 -9.61 -1.08
N ARG A 119 -17.85 -9.67 -1.17
CA ARG A 119 -18.54 -10.18 -2.37
C ARG A 119 -18.25 -9.34 -3.61
N SER A 120 -18.25 -8.02 -3.50
CA SER A 120 -17.91 -7.11 -4.60
C SER A 120 -16.50 -7.37 -5.14
N LEU A 121 -15.50 -7.48 -4.25
CA LEU A 121 -14.12 -7.79 -4.62
C LEU A 121 -13.99 -9.20 -5.23
N LYS A 122 -14.75 -10.18 -4.73
CA LYS A 122 -14.76 -11.55 -5.29
C LYS A 122 -15.35 -11.58 -6.70
N VAL A 123 -16.45 -10.86 -6.95
CA VAL A 123 -17.03 -10.73 -8.29
C VAL A 123 -16.03 -10.08 -9.24
N LYS A 124 -15.40 -8.98 -8.84
CA LYS A 124 -14.36 -8.31 -9.64
C LYS A 124 -13.20 -9.26 -9.96
N ARG A 125 -12.72 -10.03 -8.97
CA ARG A 125 -11.69 -11.05 -9.18
C ARG A 125 -12.11 -12.07 -10.22
N ASN A 126 -13.31 -12.63 -10.11
CA ASN A 126 -13.79 -13.64 -11.06
C ASN A 126 -13.82 -13.10 -12.50
N VAL A 127 -14.29 -11.86 -12.70
CA VAL A 127 -14.29 -11.21 -14.02
C VAL A 127 -12.88 -11.02 -14.55
N ILE A 128 -11.97 -10.46 -13.75
CA ILE A 128 -10.57 -10.26 -14.16
C ILE A 128 -9.89 -11.59 -14.49
N THR A 129 -10.10 -12.62 -13.68
CA THR A 129 -9.55 -13.96 -13.94
C THR A 129 -10.07 -14.55 -15.25
N LYS A 130 -11.35 -14.35 -15.57
CA LYS A 130 -11.91 -14.77 -16.86
C LYS A 130 -11.23 -14.04 -18.03
N LEU A 131 -11.16 -12.71 -17.97
CA LEU A 131 -10.53 -11.90 -19.02
C LEU A 131 -9.04 -12.25 -19.19
N LEU A 132 -8.35 -12.57 -18.08
CA LEU A 132 -6.98 -13.09 -18.08
C LEU A 132 -6.87 -14.43 -18.80
N SER A 133 -7.74 -15.38 -18.50
CA SER A 133 -7.76 -16.68 -19.21
C SER A 133 -8.10 -16.56 -20.69
N GLU A 134 -8.80 -15.50 -21.09
CA GLU A 134 -9.15 -15.18 -22.48
C GLU A 134 -8.04 -14.38 -23.20
N GLY A 135 -6.90 -14.12 -22.54
CA GLY A 135 -5.74 -13.47 -23.15
C GLY A 135 -5.83 -11.94 -23.26
N LEU A 136 -6.73 -11.29 -22.52
CA LEU A 136 -6.94 -9.84 -22.60
C LEU A 136 -5.94 -9.00 -21.77
N TYR A 137 -4.99 -9.65 -21.10
CA TYR A 137 -3.89 -8.99 -20.39
C TYR A 137 -2.55 -9.44 -21.02
N PRO A 138 -1.98 -8.67 -21.95
CA PRO A 138 -0.82 -9.10 -22.74
C PRO A 138 0.52 -9.05 -21.98
N TYR A 139 0.53 -8.51 -20.75
CA TYR A 139 1.72 -8.34 -19.90
C TYR A 139 1.72 -9.27 -18.66
N THR A 140 0.87 -10.29 -18.68
CA THR A 140 0.72 -11.33 -17.63
C THR A 140 0.92 -12.70 -18.24
#